data_AF-A0AAN7MSG6-F1
#
_entry.id   AF-A0AAN7MSG6-F1
#
_cell.length_a   1.000
_cell.length_b   1.000
_cell.length_c   1.000
_cell.angle_alpha   90.00
_cell.angle_beta   90.00
_cell.angle_gamma   90.00
#
_symmetry.space_group_name_H-M   'P 1'
#
loop_
_entity.id
_entity.type
_entity.pdbx_description
1 polymer ?
#
loop_
_entity_poly.entity_id
_entity_poly.type
_entity_poly.pdbx_seq_one_letter_code
_entity_poly.pdbx_strand_id
1 'polypeptide(L)'
;MHPIAGTVANSQVERLCVEAQEYLECIFTVICNLVTKSENPDEILEMAELISVKVAQRPNDKPALRLKILFNLYNLLTIPYDRFSVYMQALNLAANGKVVEHIVPSLKKIDEFLKEWNLNLKKQRDLFLAISNVAKESKSSVKDSFKFLIKYLATFSGEDATTMSEAKERLLKPLLIS
;
A
#
# COMPACT_ATOMS: atom_id res chain seq x y z
N MET A 1 27.41 38.09 -18.57
CA MET A 1 26.34 37.39 -19.32
C MET A 1 26.60 35.88 -19.22
N HIS A 2 25.94 35.17 -18.28
CA HIS A 2 25.98 33.70 -18.19
C HIS A 2 24.99 33.00 -17.19
N PRO A 3 23.96 33.63 -16.57
CA PRO A 3 22.99 32.86 -15.75
C PRO A 3 21.84 32.21 -16.55
N ILE A 4 21.46 32.77 -17.71
CA ILE A 4 20.19 32.45 -18.37
C ILE A 4 20.19 31.06 -19.03
N ALA A 5 21.32 30.64 -19.60
CA ALA A 5 21.45 29.33 -20.24
C ALA A 5 21.33 28.15 -19.26
N GLY A 6 21.82 28.30 -18.02
CA GLY A 6 21.70 27.29 -16.96
C GLY A 6 20.26 27.13 -16.47
N THR A 7 19.53 28.24 -16.32
CA THR A 7 18.10 28.22 -15.94
C THR A 7 17.22 27.59 -17.02
N VAL A 8 17.49 27.88 -18.30
CA VAL A 8 16.73 27.30 -19.42
C VAL A 8 16.99 25.79 -19.53
N ALA A 9 18.24 25.34 -19.41
CA ALA A 9 18.58 23.91 -19.43
C ALA A 9 17.90 23.13 -18.30
N ASN A 10 17.89 23.66 -17.07
CA ASN A 10 17.18 23.04 -15.95
C ASN A 10 15.67 22.93 -16.20
N SER A 11 15.05 24.00 -16.72
CA SER A 11 13.61 24.00 -17.03
C SER A 11 13.22 22.99 -18.12
N GLN A 12 14.14 22.68 -19.03
CA GLN A 12 13.91 21.68 -20.08
C GLN A 12 14.06 20.26 -19.54
N VAL A 13 15.05 20.04 -18.67
CA VAL A 13 15.23 18.74 -17.98
C VAL A 13 14.03 18.42 -17.09
N GLU A 14 13.53 19.39 -16.33
CA GLU A 14 12.32 19.23 -15.51
C GLU A 14 11.11 18.83 -16.35
N ARG A 15 10.91 19.49 -17.51
CA ARG A 15 9.83 19.14 -18.45
C ARG A 15 9.95 17.70 -18.96
N LEU A 16 11.14 17.29 -19.41
CA LEU A 16 11.37 15.92 -19.88
C LEU A 16 11.12 14.89 -18.76
N CYS A 17 11.48 15.20 -17.52
CA CYS A 17 11.21 14.34 -16.36
C CYS A 17 9.72 14.20 -16.03
N VAL A 18 8.93 15.26 -16.23
CA VAL A 18 7.46 15.24 -16.10
C VAL A 18 6.85 14.41 -17.22
N GLU A 19 7.27 14.63 -18.47
CA GLU A 19 6.76 13.88 -19.62
C GLU A 19 7.03 12.37 -19.47
N ALA A 20 8.25 11.99 -19.05
CA ALA A 20 8.60 10.60 -18.76
C ALA A 20 7.72 9.99 -17.65
N GLN A 21 7.29 10.79 -16.67
CA GLN A 21 6.37 10.34 -15.63
C GLN A 21 4.96 10.10 -16.18
N GLU A 22 4.47 11.00 -17.03
CA GLU A 22 3.15 10.86 -17.67
C GLU A 22 3.11 9.61 -18.56
N TYR A 23 4.17 9.33 -19.33
CA TYR A 23 4.27 8.08 -20.09
C TYR A 23 4.22 6.84 -19.19
N LEU A 24 4.90 6.86 -18.05
CA LEU A 24 4.88 5.75 -17.10
C LEU A 24 3.48 5.55 -16.50
N GLU A 25 2.81 6.63 -16.08
CA GLU A 25 1.42 6.57 -15.61
C GLU A 25 0.48 6.01 -16.69
N CYS A 26 0.65 6.46 -17.94
CA CYS A 26 -0.15 6.02 -19.07
C CYS A 26 0.02 4.52 -19.33
N ILE A 27 1.26 4.03 -19.43
CA ILE A 27 1.58 2.60 -19.65
C ILE A 27 0.95 1.75 -18.55
N PHE A 28 1.14 2.12 -17.28
CA PHE A 28 0.55 1.36 -16.18
C PHE A 28 -0.97 1.43 -16.15
N THR A 29 -1.57 2.56 -16.52
CA THR A 29 -3.03 2.67 -16.64
C THR A 29 -3.57 1.71 -17.69
N VAL A 30 -2.90 1.61 -18.86
CA VAL A 30 -3.26 0.64 -19.89
C VAL A 30 -3.14 -0.79 -19.36
N ILE A 31 -2.04 -1.11 -18.66
CA ILE A 31 -1.84 -2.44 -18.06
C ILE A 31 -2.93 -2.76 -17.02
N CYS A 32 -3.26 -1.83 -16.11
CA CYS A 32 -4.32 -2.01 -15.13
C CYS A 32 -5.69 -2.21 -15.79
N ASN A 33 -5.95 -1.53 -16.92
CA ASN A 33 -7.18 -1.71 -17.67
C ASN A 33 -7.30 -3.09 -18.33
N LEU A 34 -6.19 -3.82 -18.56
CA LEU A 34 -6.27 -5.19 -19.08
C LEU A 34 -6.99 -6.13 -18.10
N VAL A 35 -6.90 -5.86 -16.80
CA VAL A 35 -7.63 -6.61 -15.77
C VAL A 35 -9.13 -6.59 -16.04
N THR A 36 -9.67 -5.47 -16.53
CA THR A 36 -11.09 -5.31 -16.86
C THR A 36 -11.54 -6.04 -18.14
N LYS A 37 -10.62 -6.67 -18.87
CA LYS A 37 -10.92 -7.41 -20.11
C LYS A 37 -11.17 -8.90 -19.89
N SER A 38 -10.78 -9.45 -18.74
CA SER A 38 -11.16 -10.81 -18.39
C SER A 38 -12.53 -10.79 -17.72
N GLU A 39 -13.35 -11.80 -18.03
CA GLU A 39 -14.61 -12.07 -17.33
C GLU A 39 -14.42 -13.15 -16.24
N ASN A 40 -13.24 -13.78 -16.19
CA ASN A 40 -12.91 -14.84 -15.25
C ASN A 40 -12.37 -14.22 -13.93
N PRO A 41 -13.09 -14.37 -12.80
CA PRO A 41 -12.66 -13.82 -11.51
C PRO A 41 -11.27 -14.27 -11.05
N ASP A 42 -10.90 -15.52 -11.33
CA ASP A 42 -9.60 -16.06 -10.90
C ASP A 42 -8.44 -15.43 -11.69
N GLU A 43 -8.63 -15.21 -12.99
CA GLU A 43 -7.66 -14.51 -13.84
C GLU A 43 -7.55 -13.03 -13.45
N ILE A 44 -8.68 -12.38 -13.13
CA ILE A 44 -8.70 -10.99 -12.64
C ILE A 44 -7.83 -10.87 -11.38
N LEU A 45 -8.03 -11.77 -10.42
CA LEU A 45 -7.25 -11.81 -9.19
C LEU A 45 -5.77 -12.06 -9.47
N GLU A 46 -5.43 -13.07 -10.28
CA GLU A 46 -4.03 -13.40 -10.61
C GLU A 46 -3.33 -12.21 -11.28
N MET A 47 -3.99 -11.56 -12.25
CA MET A 47 -3.44 -10.36 -12.90
C MET A 47 -3.27 -9.20 -11.91
N ALA A 48 -4.25 -8.95 -11.04
CA ALA A 48 -4.18 -7.88 -10.05
C ALA A 48 -3.04 -8.10 -9.04
N GLU A 49 -2.86 -9.34 -8.57
CA GLU A 49 -1.76 -9.73 -7.69
C GLU A 49 -0.41 -9.59 -8.39
N LEU A 50 -0.28 -10.07 -9.63
CA LEU A 50 0.95 -9.97 -10.39
C LEU A 50 1.33 -8.50 -10.65
N ILE A 51 0.40 -7.68 -11.12
CA ILE A 51 0.63 -6.25 -11.38
C ILE A 51 1.03 -5.55 -10.09
N SER A 52 0.28 -5.75 -9.00
CA SER A 52 0.53 -5.07 -7.73
C SER A 52 1.90 -5.42 -7.13
N VAL A 53 2.29 -6.70 -7.18
CA VAL A 53 3.62 -7.16 -6.77
C VAL A 53 4.72 -6.53 -7.63
N LYS A 54 4.58 -6.54 -8.96
CA LYS A 54 5.58 -5.96 -9.88
C LYS A 54 5.72 -4.45 -9.72
N VAL A 55 4.63 -3.74 -9.48
CA VAL A 55 4.64 -2.30 -9.17
C VAL A 55 5.33 -2.05 -7.83
N ALA A 56 5.00 -2.81 -6.78
CA ALA A 56 5.58 -2.64 -5.46
C ALA A 56 7.10 -2.97 -5.42
N GLN A 57 7.54 -4.01 -6.13
CA GLN A 57 8.91 -4.52 -6.07
C GLN A 57 9.94 -3.76 -6.91
N ARG A 58 9.54 -2.80 -7.77
CA ARG A 58 10.52 -2.04 -8.56
C ARG A 58 11.50 -1.26 -7.66
N PRO A 59 12.82 -1.51 -7.73
CA PRO A 59 13.78 -0.78 -6.91
C PRO A 59 13.90 0.68 -7.37
N ASN A 60 14.04 1.59 -6.40
CA ASN A 60 14.50 2.98 -6.53
C ASN A 60 13.73 4.02 -7.36
N ASP A 61 12.57 3.71 -7.96
CA ASP A 61 11.83 4.74 -8.71
C ASP A 61 10.55 5.21 -7.97
N LYS A 62 10.41 6.52 -7.78
CA LYS A 62 9.16 7.27 -7.49
C LYS A 62 8.07 6.48 -6.72
N PRO A 63 8.26 6.14 -5.43
CA PRO A 63 7.31 5.32 -4.66
C PRO A 63 5.89 5.92 -4.57
N ALA A 64 5.77 7.25 -4.47
CA ALA A 64 4.45 7.93 -4.47
C ALA A 64 3.67 7.72 -5.79
N LEU A 65 4.36 7.73 -6.92
CA LEU A 65 3.77 7.47 -8.24
C LEU A 65 3.23 6.04 -8.34
N ARG A 66 4.02 5.08 -7.86
CA ARG A 66 3.65 3.67 -7.85
C ARG A 66 2.47 3.41 -6.92
N LEU A 67 2.40 4.13 -5.80
CA LEU A 67 1.24 4.09 -4.92
C LEU A 67 -0.02 4.61 -5.62
N LYS A 68 0.08 5.70 -6.40
CA LYS A 68 -1.02 6.20 -7.25
C LYS A 68 -1.48 5.14 -8.25
N ILE A 69 -0.55 4.43 -8.90
CA ILE A 69 -0.86 3.33 -9.83
C ILE A 69 -1.61 2.19 -9.12
N LEU A 70 -1.19 1.79 -7.91
CA LEU A 70 -1.88 0.76 -7.12
C LEU A 70 -3.30 1.19 -6.74
N PHE A 71 -3.52 2.46 -6.39
CA PHE A 71 -4.86 2.97 -6.12
C PHE A 71 -5.73 3.04 -7.38
N ASN A 72 -5.16 3.34 -8.54
CA ASN A 72 -5.89 3.24 -9.81
C ASN A 72 -6.34 1.80 -10.08
N LEU A 73 -5.45 0.81 -9.89
CA LEU A 73 -5.80 -0.60 -10.00
C LEU A 73 -6.91 -0.98 -8.99
N TYR A 74 -6.77 -0.59 -7.73
CA TYR A 74 -7.78 -0.81 -6.69
C TYR A 74 -9.17 -0.33 -7.12
N ASN A 75 -9.25 0.87 -7.71
CA ASN A 75 -10.52 1.46 -8.13
C ASN A 75 -11.16 0.76 -9.34
N LEU A 76 -10.37 0.06 -10.17
CA LEU A 76 -10.87 -0.71 -11.32
C LEU A 76 -11.45 -2.06 -10.90
N LEU A 77 -10.99 -2.63 -9.79
CA LEU A 77 -11.46 -3.91 -9.29
C LEU A 77 -12.87 -3.77 -8.71
N THR A 78 -13.72 -4.75 -8.97
CA THR A 78 -15.11 -4.78 -8.47
C THR A 78 -15.30 -5.82 -7.37
N ILE A 79 -14.45 -6.86 -7.34
CA ILE A 79 -14.46 -7.90 -6.33
C ILE A 79 -13.77 -7.37 -5.05
N PRO A 80 -14.45 -7.42 -3.88
CA PRO A 80 -13.90 -6.87 -2.64
C PRO A 80 -12.58 -7.51 -2.19
N TYR A 81 -12.40 -8.82 -2.42
CA TYR A 81 -11.17 -9.50 -2.03
C TYR A 81 -9.95 -9.06 -2.85
N ASP A 82 -10.11 -8.84 -4.15
CA ASP A 82 -9.03 -8.38 -5.03
C ASP A 82 -8.54 -6.99 -4.60
N ARG A 83 -9.49 -6.11 -4.23
CA ARG A 83 -9.23 -4.79 -3.63
C ARG A 83 -8.37 -4.91 -2.38
N PHE A 84 -8.72 -5.83 -1.47
CA PHE A 84 -7.92 -6.11 -0.29
C PHE A 84 -6.48 -6.55 -0.66
N SER A 85 -6.33 -7.47 -1.62
CA SER A 85 -5.02 -7.97 -2.05
C SER A 85 -4.12 -6.83 -2.57
N VAL A 86 -4.65 -5.97 -3.43
CA VAL A 86 -3.93 -4.78 -3.93
C VAL A 86 -3.62 -3.78 -2.81
N TYR A 87 -4.54 -3.57 -1.87
CA TYR A 87 -4.33 -2.65 -0.75
C TYR A 87 -3.19 -3.10 0.19
N MET A 88 -3.04 -4.41 0.41
CA MET A 88 -1.90 -4.95 1.17
C MET A 88 -0.56 -4.64 0.50
N GLN A 89 -0.49 -4.70 -0.83
CA GLN A 89 0.71 -4.28 -1.58
C GLN A 89 0.96 -2.78 -1.49
N ALA A 90 -0.10 -1.96 -1.47
CA ALA A 90 0.00 -0.52 -1.28
C ALA A 90 0.58 -0.14 0.10
N LEU A 91 0.14 -0.83 1.17
CA LEU A 91 0.71 -0.66 2.52
C LEU A 91 2.20 -1.04 2.55
N ASN A 92 2.56 -2.17 1.95
CA ASN A 92 3.95 -2.63 1.87
C ASN A 92 4.83 -1.64 1.09
N LEU A 93 4.36 -1.14 -0.05
CA LEU A 93 5.06 -0.12 -0.83
C LEU A 93 5.20 1.19 -0.06
N ALA A 94 4.18 1.62 0.67
CA ALA A 94 4.21 2.89 1.41
C ALA A 94 5.28 2.87 2.52
N ALA A 95 5.37 1.78 3.28
CA ALA A 95 6.40 1.58 4.29
C ALA A 95 7.81 1.51 3.66
N ASN A 96 8.02 0.58 2.71
CA ASN A 96 9.34 0.39 2.11
C ASN A 96 9.82 1.62 1.31
N GLY A 97 8.88 2.33 0.69
CA GLY A 97 9.13 3.53 -0.10
C GLY A 97 9.22 4.81 0.73
N LYS A 98 8.99 4.77 2.05
CA LYS A 98 8.97 5.93 2.96
C LYS A 98 8.02 7.05 2.49
N VAL A 99 6.85 6.68 1.97
CA VAL A 99 5.81 7.59 1.46
C VAL A 99 4.48 7.40 2.19
N VAL A 100 4.58 7.10 3.49
CA VAL A 100 3.44 6.77 4.35
C VAL A 100 2.40 7.89 4.43
N GLU A 101 2.81 9.15 4.27
CA GLU A 101 1.93 10.32 4.22
C GLU A 101 0.86 10.23 3.11
N HIS A 102 1.16 9.52 2.02
CA HIS A 102 0.23 9.37 0.90
C HIS A 102 -0.84 8.30 1.15
N ILE A 103 -0.61 7.35 2.06
CA ILE A 103 -1.58 6.29 2.39
C ILE A 103 -2.39 6.58 3.66
N VAL A 104 -1.87 7.41 4.57
CA VAL A 104 -2.52 7.80 5.84
C VAL A 104 -4.00 8.21 5.68
N PRO A 105 -4.42 8.99 4.67
CA PRO A 105 -5.83 9.34 4.51
C PRO A 105 -6.76 8.12 4.34
N SER A 106 -6.27 7.08 3.66
CA SER A 106 -7.04 5.84 3.45
C SER A 106 -7.20 5.01 4.73
N LEU A 107 -6.26 5.13 5.68
CA LEU A 107 -6.33 4.41 6.97
C LEU A 107 -7.56 4.80 7.81
N LYS A 108 -8.14 5.98 7.56
CA LYS A 108 -9.37 6.44 8.21
C LYS A 108 -10.61 5.68 7.74
N LYS A 109 -10.54 5.00 6.59
CA LYS A 109 -11.63 4.26 5.96
C LYS A 109 -11.59 2.76 6.23
N ILE A 110 -10.64 2.28 7.05
CA ILE A 110 -10.44 0.84 7.27
C ILE A 110 -11.69 0.16 7.83
N ASP A 111 -12.46 0.85 8.69
CA ASP A 111 -13.70 0.27 9.22
C ASP A 111 -14.80 0.13 8.15
N GLU A 112 -14.77 0.94 7.08
CA GLU A 112 -15.62 0.78 5.90
C GLU A 112 -15.11 -0.38 5.03
N PHE A 113 -13.80 -0.42 4.77
CA PHE A 113 -13.16 -1.47 3.96
C PHE A 113 -13.34 -2.85 4.58
N LEU A 114 -13.27 -2.99 5.90
CA LEU A 114 -13.49 -4.26 6.59
C LEU A 114 -14.91 -4.81 6.36
N LYS A 115 -15.91 -3.93 6.30
CA LYS A 115 -17.30 -4.32 6.01
C LYS A 115 -17.46 -4.74 4.56
N GLU A 116 -16.80 -4.03 3.64
CA GLU A 116 -16.83 -4.31 2.21
C GLU A 116 -16.11 -5.63 1.86
N TRP A 117 -14.90 -5.82 2.37
CA TRP A 117 -14.05 -6.96 2.02
C TRP A 117 -14.46 -8.28 2.67
N ASN A 118 -15.29 -8.24 3.72
CA ASN A 118 -15.79 -9.41 4.44
C ASN A 118 -14.69 -10.44 4.78
N LEU A 119 -13.59 -9.96 5.36
CA LEU A 119 -12.39 -10.74 5.61
C LEU A 119 -12.55 -11.71 6.79
N ASN A 120 -11.93 -12.89 6.70
CA ASN A 120 -11.75 -13.77 7.85
C ASN A 120 -10.77 -13.18 8.88
N LEU A 121 -10.78 -13.73 10.11
CA LEU A 121 -9.94 -13.23 11.21
C LEU A 121 -8.44 -13.24 10.91
N LYS A 122 -7.95 -14.20 10.12
CA LYS A 122 -6.53 -14.27 9.76
C LYS A 122 -6.14 -13.10 8.84
N LYS A 123 -6.96 -12.78 7.85
CA LYS A 123 -6.71 -11.64 6.95
C LYS A 123 -6.89 -10.30 7.66
N GLN A 124 -7.84 -10.19 8.60
CA GLN A 124 -7.96 -9.01 9.47
C GLN A 124 -6.71 -8.80 10.33
N ARG A 125 -6.13 -9.88 10.88
CA ARG A 125 -4.84 -9.85 11.58
C ARG A 125 -3.72 -9.29 10.72
N ASP A 126 -3.55 -9.87 9.54
CA ASP A 126 -2.51 -9.46 8.58
C ASP A 126 -2.66 -7.96 8.25
N LEU A 127 -3.89 -7.49 8.03
CA LEU A 127 -4.21 -6.09 7.75
C LEU A 127 -3.87 -5.16 8.92
N PHE A 128 -4.36 -5.46 10.13
CA PHE A 128 -4.13 -4.60 11.30
C PHE A 128 -2.64 -4.47 11.64
N LEU A 129 -1.89 -5.56 11.52
CA LEU A 129 -0.45 -5.54 11.71
C LEU A 129 0.24 -4.67 10.65
N ALA A 130 -0.10 -4.84 9.37
CA ALA A 130 0.44 -4.03 8.30
C ALA A 130 0.15 -2.54 8.48
N ILE A 131 -1.07 -2.17 8.85
CA ILE A 131 -1.45 -0.77 9.11
C ILE A 131 -0.68 -0.21 10.30
N SER A 132 -0.55 -0.95 11.40
CA SER A 132 0.19 -0.49 12.58
C SER A 132 1.66 -0.18 12.23
N ASN A 133 2.26 -0.99 11.36
CA ASN A 133 3.62 -0.81 10.86
C ASN A 133 3.77 0.38 9.92
N VAL A 134 2.75 0.70 9.12
CA VAL A 134 2.75 1.92 8.30
C VAL A 134 2.52 3.17 9.16
N ALA A 135 1.56 3.11 10.09
CA ALA A 135 1.16 4.25 10.91
C ALA A 135 2.24 4.67 11.92
N LYS A 136 3.09 3.75 12.40
CA LYS A 136 4.19 4.08 13.33
C LYS A 136 5.27 4.96 12.68
N GLU A 137 5.43 4.89 11.37
CA GLU A 137 6.43 5.68 10.63
C GLU A 137 5.97 7.13 10.40
N SER A 138 4.66 7.37 10.47
CA SER A 138 4.07 8.71 10.36
C SER A 138 3.97 9.37 11.74
N LYS A 139 4.67 10.49 11.93
CA LYS A 139 4.62 11.29 13.18
C LYS A 139 3.20 11.73 13.57
N SER A 140 2.34 11.97 12.58
CA SER A 140 0.95 12.41 12.81
C SER A 140 -0.01 11.27 13.11
N SER A 141 0.39 10.01 12.90
CA SER A 141 -0.47 8.82 13.00
C SER A 141 -0.02 7.81 14.04
N VAL A 142 0.95 8.13 14.89
CA VAL A 142 1.45 7.24 15.97
C VAL A 142 0.30 6.76 16.88
N LYS A 143 -0.64 7.65 17.22
CA LYS A 143 -1.82 7.26 18.02
C LYS A 143 -2.70 6.23 17.30
N ASP A 144 -2.79 6.31 15.97
CA ASP A 144 -3.56 5.35 15.18
C ASP A 144 -2.83 4.02 15.06
N SER A 145 -1.49 4.01 15.02
CA SER A 145 -0.68 2.77 15.10
C SER A 145 -1.05 1.94 16.33
N PHE A 146 -1.10 2.55 17.52
CA PHE A 146 -1.52 1.85 18.74
C PHE A 146 -2.97 1.36 18.69
N LYS A 147 -3.90 2.12 18.09
CA LYS A 147 -5.29 1.66 17.93
C LYS A 147 -5.37 0.41 17.06
N PHE A 148 -4.66 0.39 15.93
CA PHE A 148 -4.63 -0.78 15.05
C PHE A 148 -3.91 -1.96 15.69
N LEU A 149 -2.91 -1.71 16.54
CA LEU A 149 -2.25 -2.74 17.31
C LEU A 149 -3.21 -3.40 18.33
N ILE A 150 -4.04 -2.61 19.00
CA ILE A 150 -5.09 -3.13 19.89
C ILE A 150 -6.10 -3.95 19.08
N LYS A 151 -6.53 -3.46 17.90
CA LYS A 151 -7.40 -4.23 17.00
C LYS A 151 -6.76 -5.56 16.57
N TYR A 152 -5.46 -5.56 16.24
CA TYR A 152 -4.70 -6.78 15.95
C TYR A 152 -4.73 -7.75 17.14
N LEU A 153 -4.38 -7.31 18.34
CA LEU A 153 -4.39 -8.16 19.54
C LEU A 153 -5.80 -8.70 19.86
N ALA A 154 -6.84 -7.88 19.66
CA ALA A 154 -8.21 -8.28 19.92
C ALA A 154 -8.66 -9.47 19.06
N THR A 155 -8.11 -9.65 17.86
CA THR A 155 -8.43 -10.81 17.00
C THR A 155 -7.99 -12.17 17.58
N PHE A 156 -7.12 -12.18 18.58
CA PHE A 156 -6.68 -13.39 19.31
C PHE A 156 -7.53 -13.67 20.55
N SER A 157 -8.55 -12.83 20.85
CA SER A 157 -9.41 -13.01 22.00
C SER A 157 -10.26 -14.27 21.82
N GLY A 158 -9.92 -15.34 22.54
CA GLY A 158 -10.52 -16.68 22.40
C GLY A 158 -9.57 -17.73 21.83
N GLU A 159 -8.38 -17.36 21.39
CA GLU A 159 -7.29 -18.29 21.04
C GLU A 159 -6.48 -18.68 22.28
N ASP A 160 -5.75 -19.80 22.20
CA ASP A 160 -4.99 -20.32 23.33
C ASP A 160 -3.83 -19.40 23.75
N ALA A 161 -3.39 -19.53 25.01
CA ALA A 161 -2.39 -18.66 25.61
C ALA A 161 -1.04 -18.63 24.85
N THR A 162 -0.71 -19.71 24.13
CA THR A 162 0.52 -19.83 23.32
C THR A 162 0.47 -18.87 22.14
N THR A 163 -0.64 -18.88 21.40
CA THR A 163 -0.86 -18.01 20.24
C THR A 163 -0.85 -16.53 20.64
N MET A 164 -1.40 -16.21 21.82
CA MET A 164 -1.36 -14.84 22.38
C MET A 164 0.05 -14.42 22.82
N SER A 165 0.85 -15.34 23.36
CA SER A 165 2.24 -15.10 23.75
C SER A 165 3.13 -14.80 22.54
N GLU A 166 3.01 -15.59 21.47
CA GLU A 166 3.74 -15.36 20.21
C GLU A 166 3.36 -14.02 19.56
N ALA A 167 2.07 -13.66 19.58
CA ALA A 167 1.62 -12.37 19.07
C ALA A 167 2.26 -11.20 19.83
N LYS A 168 2.35 -11.29 21.17
CA LYS A 168 3.04 -10.27 22.00
C LYS A 168 4.54 -10.23 21.70
N GLU A 169 5.19 -11.39 21.57
CA GLU A 169 6.63 -11.46 21.27
C GLU A 169 6.98 -10.82 19.92
N ARG A 170 6.16 -11.08 18.88
CA ARG A 170 6.33 -10.45 17.55
C ARG A 170 6.22 -8.93 17.58
N LEU A 171 5.46 -8.37 18.52
CA LEU A 171 5.31 -6.92 18.69
C LEU A 171 6.45 -6.30 19.50
N LEU A 172 6.99 -7.04 20.45
CA LEU A 172 8.08 -6.59 21.34
C LEU A 172 9.45 -6.74 20.69
N LYS A 173 9.65 -7.72 19.80
CA LYS A 173 10.92 -7.94 19.08
C LYS A 173 11.48 -6.68 18.41
N PRO A 174 10.71 -5.89 17.66
CA PRO A 174 11.20 -4.65 17.05
C PRO A 174 11.57 -3.55 18.05
N LEU A 175 11.04 -3.58 19.28
CA LEU A 175 11.29 -2.57 20.32
C LEU A 175 12.51 -2.89 21.20
N LEU A 176 12.95 -4.15 21.22
CA LEU A 176 14.12 -4.61 21.99
C LEU A 176 15.43 -4.54 21.20
N ILE A 177 15.36 -4.27 19.89
CA ILE A 177 16.51 -4.28 18.96
C ILE A 177 16.82 -2.85 18.43
N SER A 178 16.12 -1.81 18.91
CA SER A 178 16.43 -0.39 18.62
C SER A 178 17.15 0.27 19.78
#